data_AF-A0ABD2NIL8-F1
#
_entry.id   AF-A0ABD2NIL8-F1
#
_cell.length_a   1.000
_cell.length_b   1.000
_cell.length_c   1.000
_cell.angle_alpha   90.00
_cell.angle_beta   90.00
_cell.angle_gamma   90.00
#
_symmetry.space_group_name_H-M   'P 1'
#
loop_
_entity.id
_entity.type
_entity.pdbx_description
1 polymer ?
#
loop_
_entity_poly.entity_id
_entity_poly.type
_entity_poly.pdbx_seq_one_letter_code
_entity_poly.pdbx_strand_id
1 'polypeptide(L)'
;MLEDLDFGFEIWFNKTVPTIQDLYKEIVRNRTEIREFIELKILTKIEAIEERVKDVEIENRELRDRIERLERESKWKNIIIFGFDEEASDISSELVCETLNSSLKIDLSGADIADVHPIGKNISISRDVTLQKREKLKTLWEHLAIATKDPRVKSFINGDKLFVVSKSHNVQQLTTFTKKNDECNTEVIGLDGEL
;
A
#
# COMPACT_ATOMS: atom_id res chain seq x y z
N MET A 1 -68.93 52.36 6.68
CA MET A 1 -68.23 51.15 6.19
C MET A 1 -66.72 51.34 6.34
N LEU A 2 -66.20 51.44 7.57
CA LEU A 2 -64.76 51.51 7.88
C LEU A 2 -64.52 51.33 9.40
N GLU A 3 -65.29 50.47 10.07
CA GLU A 3 -65.17 50.25 11.54
C GLU A 3 -64.69 48.83 11.92
N ASP A 4 -64.43 47.94 10.97
CA ASP A 4 -64.09 46.52 11.26
C ASP A 4 -62.60 46.16 11.09
N LEU A 5 -61.67 47.11 11.11
CA LEU A 5 -60.24 46.85 10.88
C LEU A 5 -59.35 46.88 12.15
N ASP A 6 -59.90 47.13 13.35
CA ASP A 6 -59.06 47.44 14.52
C ASP A 6 -58.80 46.26 15.48
N PHE A 7 -59.42 45.09 15.25
CA PHE A 7 -59.27 43.93 16.16
C PHE A 7 -58.07 43.01 15.86
N GLY A 8 -57.24 43.34 14.85
CA GLY A 8 -56.10 42.53 14.44
C GLY A 8 -54.74 42.93 15.02
N PHE A 9 -54.60 44.14 15.58
CA PHE A 9 -53.29 44.71 15.90
C PHE A 9 -52.77 44.35 17.31
N GLU A 10 -53.66 44.12 18.29
CA GLU A 10 -53.24 43.81 19.67
C GLU A 10 -52.71 42.38 19.87
N ILE A 11 -53.08 41.43 19.01
CA ILE A 11 -52.61 40.04 19.12
C ILE A 11 -51.13 39.92 18.72
N TRP A 12 -50.59 40.87 17.95
CA TRP A 12 -49.22 40.79 17.45
C TRP A 12 -48.16 41.32 18.43
N PHE A 13 -48.54 42.21 19.35
CA PHE A 13 -47.61 42.83 20.32
C PHE A 13 -47.42 42.03 21.62
N ASN A 14 -48.19 40.97 21.85
CA ASN A 14 -48.08 40.15 23.06
C ASN A 14 -47.07 39.00 22.95
N LYS A 15 -46.25 38.96 21.89
CA LYS A 15 -45.07 38.09 21.86
C LYS A 15 -44.00 38.69 22.75
N THR A 16 -43.86 38.15 23.96
CA THR A 16 -42.75 38.44 24.87
C THR A 16 -41.42 38.32 24.13
N VAL A 17 -40.68 39.43 24.06
CA VAL A 17 -39.34 39.44 23.49
C VAL A 17 -38.44 38.58 24.38
N PRO A 18 -37.76 37.55 23.84
CA PRO A 18 -36.88 36.69 24.64
C PRO A 18 -35.77 37.50 25.29
N THR A 19 -35.44 37.17 26.53
CA THR A 19 -34.35 37.85 27.24
C THR A 19 -32.99 37.36 26.75
N ILE A 20 -31.93 38.13 27.00
CA ILE A 20 -30.54 37.72 26.70
C ILE A 20 -30.21 36.38 27.37
N GLN A 21 -30.77 36.10 28.55
CA GLN A 21 -30.56 34.84 29.28
C GLN A 21 -31.21 33.65 28.54
N ASP A 22 -32.39 33.85 27.95
CA ASP A 22 -33.07 32.80 27.17
C ASP A 22 -32.28 32.47 25.91
N LEU A 23 -31.80 33.50 25.20
CA LEU A 23 -30.93 33.33 24.03
C LEU A 23 -29.63 32.58 24.38
N TYR A 24 -28.99 32.90 25.51
CA TYR A 24 -27.79 32.19 25.94
C TYR A 24 -28.05 30.70 26.22
N LYS A 25 -29.15 30.38 26.92
CA LYS A 25 -29.54 28.98 27.18
C LYS A 25 -29.78 28.22 25.89
N GLU A 26 -30.44 28.85 24.92
CA GLU A 26 -30.69 28.25 23.61
C GLU A 26 -29.39 28.01 22.83
N ILE A 27 -28.46 28.97 22.84
CA ILE A 27 -27.14 28.81 22.20
C ILE A 27 -26.37 27.63 22.82
N VAL A 28 -26.36 27.51 24.15
CA VAL A 28 -25.69 26.41 24.85
C VAL A 28 -26.33 25.08 24.47
N ARG A 29 -27.66 24.99 24.48
CA ARG A 29 -28.39 23.78 24.07
C ARG A 29 -28.03 23.38 22.63
N ASN A 30 -28.14 24.31 21.69
CA ASN A 30 -27.86 24.06 20.27
C ASN A 30 -26.39 23.62 20.06
N ARG A 31 -25.44 24.19 20.81
CA ARG A 31 -24.03 23.76 20.77
C ARG A 31 -23.86 22.33 21.26
N THR A 32 -24.55 21.94 22.33
CA THR A 32 -24.52 20.57 22.85
C THR A 32 -25.12 19.59 21.85
N GLU A 33 -26.29 19.89 21.29
CA GLU A 33 -26.95 19.04 20.29
C GLU A 33 -26.09 18.86 19.02
N ILE A 34 -25.47 19.95 18.53
CA ILE A 34 -24.56 19.89 17.38
C ILE A 34 -23.34 19.03 17.70
N ARG A 35 -22.75 19.16 18.91
CA ARG A 35 -21.61 18.33 19.32
C ARG A 35 -22.01 16.85 19.34
N GLU A 36 -23.11 16.50 20.00
CA GLU A 36 -23.59 15.11 20.10
C GLU A 36 -23.87 14.52 18.71
N PHE A 37 -24.48 15.30 17.81
CA PHE A 37 -24.72 14.87 16.43
C PHE A 37 -23.42 14.61 15.65
N ILE A 38 -22.42 15.49 15.80
CA ILE A 38 -21.12 15.31 15.15
C ILE A 38 -20.40 14.08 15.71
N GLU A 39 -20.39 13.89 17.03
CA GLU A 39 -19.77 12.73 17.68
C GLU A 39 -20.40 11.42 17.20
N LEU A 40 -21.73 11.35 17.15
CA LEU A 40 -22.45 10.18 16.63
C LEU A 40 -22.11 9.91 15.15
N LYS A 41 -22.04 10.95 14.33
CA LYS A 41 -21.70 10.82 12.90
C LYS A 41 -20.24 10.39 12.70
N ILE A 42 -19.34 10.75 13.59
CA ILE A 42 -17.94 10.29 13.55
C ILE A 42 -17.86 8.82 13.97
N LEU A 43 -18.52 8.44 15.06
CA LEU A 43 -18.54 7.06 15.55
C LEU A 43 -19.08 6.08 14.50
N THR A 44 -20.22 6.39 13.90
CA THR A 44 -20.81 5.57 12.82
C THR A 44 -19.88 5.42 11.61
N LYS A 45 -19.12 6.47 11.25
CA LYS A 45 -18.12 6.38 10.19
C LYS A 45 -16.91 5.52 10.57
N ILE A 46 -16.46 5.60 11.83
CA ILE A 46 -15.37 4.77 12.33
C ILE A 46 -15.78 3.30 12.27
N GLU A 47 -16.96 2.96 12.78
CA GLU A 47 -17.49 1.59 12.74
C GLU A 47 -17.57 1.04 11.31
N ALA A 48 -18.09 1.84 10.36
CA ALA A 48 -18.15 1.44 8.95
C ALA A 48 -16.76 1.24 8.32
N ILE A 49 -15.76 2.04 8.71
CA ILE A 49 -14.38 1.88 8.24
C ILE A 49 -13.77 0.61 8.85
N GLU A 50 -14.00 0.33 10.14
CA GLU A 50 -13.50 -0.86 10.83
C GLU A 50 -14.07 -2.14 10.21
N GLU A 51 -15.36 -2.17 9.88
CA GLU A 51 -15.99 -3.28 9.16
C GLU A 51 -15.33 -3.51 7.80
N ARG A 52 -15.16 -2.44 7.01
CA ARG A 52 -14.49 -2.53 5.70
C ARG A 52 -13.04 -3.01 5.81
N VAL A 53 -12.31 -2.61 6.86
CA VAL A 53 -10.95 -3.09 7.10
C VAL A 53 -10.95 -4.60 7.35
N LYS A 54 -11.88 -5.11 8.17
CA LYS A 54 -12.02 -6.56 8.42
C LYS A 54 -12.31 -7.34 7.14
N ASP A 55 -13.22 -6.84 6.31
CA ASP A 55 -13.55 -7.48 5.03
C ASP A 55 -12.32 -7.59 4.11
N VAL A 56 -11.56 -6.49 4.00
CA VAL A 56 -10.32 -6.46 3.19
C VAL A 56 -9.23 -7.37 3.77
N GLU A 57 -9.14 -7.51 5.09
CA GLU A 57 -8.22 -8.45 5.73
C GLU A 57 -8.57 -9.91 5.45
N ILE A 58 -9.86 -10.24 5.42
CA ILE A 58 -10.36 -11.57 5.07
C ILE A 58 -10.04 -11.86 3.59
N GLU A 59 -10.40 -10.96 2.67
CA GLU A 59 -10.14 -11.13 1.25
C GLU A 59 -8.63 -11.30 0.96
N ASN A 60 -7.78 -10.48 1.59
CA ASN A 60 -6.33 -10.61 1.43
C ASN A 60 -5.80 -11.96 1.93
N ARG A 61 -6.38 -12.52 2.99
CA ARG A 61 -6.02 -13.85 3.48
C ARG A 61 -6.40 -14.91 2.46
N GLU A 62 -7.64 -14.89 1.96
CA GLU A 62 -8.12 -15.85 0.96
C GLU A 62 -7.31 -15.80 -0.33
N LEU A 63 -6.95 -14.61 -0.79
CA LEU A 63 -6.09 -14.43 -1.97
C LEU A 63 -4.70 -15.03 -1.77
N ARG A 64 -4.10 -14.86 -0.58
CA ARG A 64 -2.80 -15.47 -0.25
C ARG A 64 -2.88 -16.98 -0.26
N ASP A 65 -3.90 -17.55 0.37
CA ASP A 65 -4.11 -19.00 0.41
C ASP A 65 -4.34 -19.57 -1.00
N ARG A 66 -5.05 -18.83 -1.85
CA ARG A 66 -5.27 -19.19 -3.26
C ARG A 66 -3.98 -19.17 -4.06
N ILE A 67 -3.16 -18.11 -3.92
CA ILE A 67 -1.85 -18.01 -4.58
C ILE A 67 -0.96 -19.18 -4.16
N GLU A 68 -0.88 -19.46 -2.85
CA GLU A 68 -0.06 -20.56 -2.35
C GLU A 68 -0.51 -21.91 -2.91
N ARG A 69 -1.83 -22.16 -2.99
CA ARG A 69 -2.37 -23.38 -3.58
C ARG A 69 -1.98 -23.52 -5.05
N LEU A 70 -2.17 -22.45 -5.84
CA LEU A 70 -1.82 -22.45 -7.26
C LEU A 70 -0.31 -22.64 -7.48
N GLU A 71 0.53 -22.05 -6.63
CA GLU A 71 1.96 -22.27 -6.67
C GLU A 71 2.33 -23.72 -6.37
N ARG A 72 1.71 -24.35 -5.36
CA ARG A 72 1.93 -25.77 -5.07
C ARG A 72 1.46 -26.66 -6.22
N GLU A 73 0.29 -26.34 -6.79
CA GLU A 73 -0.30 -27.04 -7.95
C GLU A 73 0.57 -26.91 -9.22
N SER A 74 1.27 -25.79 -9.37
CA SER A 74 2.24 -25.59 -10.45
C SER A 74 3.55 -26.33 -10.17
N LYS A 75 4.11 -26.17 -8.96
CA LYS A 75 5.41 -26.75 -8.58
C LYS A 75 5.41 -28.28 -8.54
N TRP A 76 4.30 -28.94 -8.18
CA TRP A 76 4.29 -30.41 -8.12
C TRP A 76 4.46 -31.08 -9.49
N LYS A 77 4.13 -30.37 -10.58
CA LYS A 77 4.29 -30.84 -11.96
C LYS A 77 5.70 -30.58 -12.50
N ASN A 78 6.51 -29.81 -11.78
CA ASN A 78 7.84 -29.43 -12.23
C ASN A 78 8.85 -30.45 -11.71
N ILE A 79 9.72 -30.93 -12.60
CA ILE A 79 10.84 -31.81 -12.27
C ILE A 79 12.12 -30.98 -12.36
N ILE A 80 12.96 -31.05 -11.33
CA ILE A 80 14.27 -30.40 -11.33
C ILE A 80 15.34 -31.48 -11.50
N ILE A 81 16.11 -31.37 -12.58
CA ILE A 81 17.18 -32.30 -12.91
C ILE A 81 18.51 -31.59 -12.67
N PHE A 82 19.40 -32.23 -11.92
CA PHE A 82 20.75 -31.74 -11.63
C PHE A 82 21.79 -32.57 -12.37
N GLY A 83 22.96 -31.99 -12.63
CA GLY A 83 24.09 -32.70 -13.24
C GLY A 83 24.00 -32.85 -14.76
N PHE A 84 23.37 -31.89 -15.45
CA PHE A 84 23.49 -31.76 -16.90
C PHE A 84 24.82 -31.07 -17.22
N ASP A 85 25.71 -31.77 -17.91
CA ASP A 85 27.04 -31.26 -18.30
C ASP A 85 27.00 -30.37 -19.56
N GLU A 86 25.82 -30.19 -20.14
CA GLU A 86 25.59 -29.42 -21.36
C GLU A 86 25.44 -27.93 -21.06
N GLU A 87 25.82 -27.10 -22.03
CA GLU A 87 25.58 -25.67 -21.92
C GLU A 87 24.09 -25.35 -21.95
N ALA A 88 23.64 -24.39 -21.13
CA ALA A 88 22.22 -24.00 -21.09
C ALA A 88 21.59 -23.58 -22.44
N SER A 89 22.38 -23.18 -23.43
CA SER A 89 21.87 -22.86 -24.77
C SER A 89 21.47 -24.09 -25.56
N ASP A 90 22.06 -25.24 -25.21
CA ASP A 90 21.97 -26.49 -25.95
C ASP A 90 20.99 -27.46 -25.28
N ILE A 91 20.51 -27.12 -24.07
CA ILE A 91 19.49 -27.88 -23.36
C ILE A 91 18.12 -27.66 -24.03
N SER A 92 17.72 -28.64 -24.85
CA SER A 92 16.39 -28.73 -25.47
C SER A 92 15.53 -29.81 -24.81
N SER A 93 14.22 -29.80 -25.10
CA SER A 93 13.30 -30.82 -24.58
C SER A 93 13.63 -32.23 -25.09
N GLU A 94 14.10 -32.34 -26.33
CA GLU A 94 14.48 -33.60 -26.97
C GLU A 94 15.68 -34.24 -26.27
N LEU A 95 16.70 -33.44 -25.95
CA LEU A 95 17.89 -33.90 -25.23
C LEU A 95 17.54 -34.39 -23.82
N VAL A 96 16.63 -33.70 -23.13
CA VAL A 96 16.14 -34.12 -21.81
C VAL A 96 15.37 -35.44 -21.92
N CYS A 97 14.47 -35.58 -22.90
CA CYS A 97 13.76 -36.83 -23.15
C CYS A 97 14.72 -37.99 -23.45
N GLU A 98 15.70 -37.79 -24.32
CA GLU A 98 16.69 -38.83 -24.66
C GLU A 98 17.48 -39.29 -23.41
N THR A 99 17.92 -38.33 -22.61
CA THR A 99 18.67 -38.60 -21.37
C THR A 99 17.83 -39.35 -20.34
N LEU A 100 16.56 -38.95 -20.15
CA LEU A 100 15.65 -39.61 -19.22
C LEU A 100 15.22 -41.00 -19.71
N ASN A 101 14.91 -41.14 -21.00
CA ASN A 101 14.49 -42.40 -21.60
C ASN A 101 15.62 -43.44 -21.53
N SER A 102 16.85 -43.03 -21.82
CA SER A 102 18.03 -43.90 -21.71
C SER A 102 18.36 -44.29 -20.26
N SER A 103 18.23 -43.35 -19.31
CA SER A 103 18.59 -43.58 -17.90
C SER A 103 17.52 -44.34 -17.12
N LEU A 104 16.24 -43.98 -17.31
CA LEU A 104 15.12 -44.48 -16.51
C LEU A 104 14.28 -45.55 -17.24
N LYS A 105 14.52 -45.77 -18.54
CA LYS A 105 13.75 -46.71 -19.39
C LYS A 105 12.25 -46.36 -19.44
N ILE A 106 11.94 -45.08 -19.50
CA ILE A 106 10.60 -44.54 -19.69
C ILE A 106 10.47 -44.14 -21.17
N ASP A 107 9.24 -44.13 -21.70
CA ASP A 107 8.94 -43.63 -23.05
C ASP A 107 8.33 -42.23 -22.95
N LEU A 108 9.19 -41.21 -22.89
CA LEU A 108 8.79 -39.80 -22.90
C LEU A 108 8.94 -39.21 -24.30
N SER A 109 7.96 -38.44 -24.73
CA SER A 109 7.99 -37.66 -25.97
C SER A 109 8.10 -36.16 -25.68
N GLY A 110 8.54 -35.37 -26.67
CA GLY A 110 8.58 -33.90 -26.53
C GLY A 110 7.21 -33.26 -26.25
N ALA A 111 6.10 -33.93 -26.59
CA ALA A 111 4.76 -33.46 -26.29
C ALA A 111 4.38 -33.60 -24.80
N ASP A 112 5.10 -34.44 -24.05
CA ASP A 112 4.87 -34.66 -22.61
C ASP A 112 5.56 -33.58 -21.75
N ILE A 113 6.47 -32.81 -22.36
CA ILE A 113 7.20 -31.72 -21.70
C ILE A 113 6.67 -30.39 -22.22
N ALA A 114 6.05 -29.62 -21.33
CA ALA A 114 5.51 -28.31 -21.70
C ALA A 114 6.64 -27.30 -22.02
N ASP A 115 7.63 -27.19 -21.13
CA ASP A 115 8.74 -26.25 -21.25
C ASP A 115 9.99 -26.78 -20.54
N VAL A 116 11.17 -26.36 -21.01
CA VAL A 116 12.46 -26.62 -20.35
C VAL A 116 13.16 -25.31 -20.10
N HIS A 117 13.58 -25.10 -18.85
CA HIS A 117 14.29 -23.90 -18.45
C HIS A 117 15.59 -24.27 -17.76
N PRO A 118 16.75 -23.93 -18.34
CA PRO A 118 18.02 -24.12 -17.67
C PRO A 118 18.13 -23.12 -16.52
N ILE A 119 18.24 -23.64 -15.30
CA ILE A 119 18.39 -22.85 -14.09
C ILE A 119 19.89 -22.77 -13.77
N GLY A 120 20.49 -21.57 -13.85
CA GLY A 120 21.78 -21.35 -13.18
C GLY A 120 22.87 -20.53 -13.88
N LYS A 121 22.69 -20.03 -15.12
CA LYS A 121 23.80 -19.31 -15.81
C LYS A 121 24.19 -17.95 -15.20
N ASN A 122 23.44 -17.40 -14.24
CA ASN A 122 23.80 -16.17 -13.51
C ASN A 122 23.31 -16.21 -12.04
N ILE A 123 23.67 -17.26 -11.30
CA ILE A 123 23.41 -17.27 -9.86
C ILE A 123 24.39 -16.30 -9.20
N SER A 124 24.00 -15.03 -9.10
CA SER A 124 24.50 -14.22 -7.99
C SER A 124 23.90 -14.84 -6.73
N ILE A 125 24.73 -15.51 -5.94
CA ILE A 125 24.32 -15.98 -4.61
C ILE A 125 24.17 -14.72 -3.75
N SER A 126 23.01 -14.07 -3.87
CA SER A 126 22.60 -13.06 -2.91
C SER A 126 22.35 -13.77 -1.59
N ARG A 127 22.88 -13.25 -0.49
CA ARG A 127 22.60 -13.79 0.85
C ARG A 127 21.08 -13.94 1.02
N ASP A 128 20.65 -15.08 1.56
CA ASP A 128 19.26 -15.26 1.95
C ASP A 128 18.89 -14.15 2.95
N VAL A 129 18.02 -13.25 2.49
CA VAL A 129 17.50 -12.14 3.27
C VAL A 129 15.99 -12.31 3.36
N THR A 130 15.47 -12.16 4.58
CA THR A 130 14.03 -12.14 4.81
C THR A 130 13.37 -11.03 3.98
N LEU A 131 12.08 -11.17 3.65
CA LEU A 131 11.32 -10.16 2.90
C LEU A 131 11.43 -8.75 3.53
N GLN A 132 11.31 -8.68 4.86
CA GLN A 132 11.48 -7.43 5.61
C GLN A 132 12.88 -6.80 5.42
N LYS A 133 13.92 -7.62 5.37
CA LYS A 133 15.29 -7.14 5.13
C LYS A 133 15.49 -6.71 3.69
N ARG A 134 14.85 -7.38 2.72
CA ARG A 134 14.84 -6.98 1.31
C ARG A 134 14.19 -5.61 1.10
N GLU A 135 13.04 -5.35 1.73
CA GLU A 135 12.35 -4.05 1.66
C GLU A 135 13.18 -2.92 2.28
N LYS A 136 13.80 -3.19 3.45
CA LYS A 136 14.74 -2.25 4.08
C LYS A 136 15.91 -1.92 3.16
N LEU A 137 16.54 -2.93 2.57
CA LEU A 137 17.63 -2.74 1.62
C LEU A 137 17.18 -1.95 0.41
N LYS A 138 16.01 -2.26 -0.19
CA LYS A 138 15.46 -1.52 -1.32
C LYS A 138 15.39 -0.01 -1.03
N THR A 139 14.84 0.35 0.13
CA THR A 139 14.76 1.75 0.59
C THR A 139 16.16 2.38 0.70
N LEU A 140 17.12 1.66 1.31
CA LEU A 140 18.49 2.17 1.46
C LEU A 140 19.17 2.40 0.09
N TRP A 141 18.97 1.50 -0.88
CA TRP A 141 19.53 1.60 -2.23
C TRP A 141 18.95 2.78 -3.01
N GLU A 142 17.64 3.03 -2.90
CA GLU A 142 16.99 4.20 -3.53
C GLU A 142 17.60 5.51 -3.02
N HIS A 143 17.76 5.66 -1.71
CA HIS A 143 18.37 6.85 -1.12
C HIS A 143 19.87 6.96 -1.40
N LEU A 144 20.59 5.83 -1.48
CA LEU A 144 21.99 5.81 -1.89
C LEU A 144 22.12 6.38 -3.31
N ALA A 145 21.27 5.94 -4.25
CA ALA A 145 21.29 6.42 -5.63
C ALA A 145 21.09 7.95 -5.72
N ILE A 146 20.22 8.52 -4.87
CA ILE A 146 20.03 9.97 -4.76
C ILE A 146 21.29 10.64 -4.22
N ALA A 147 21.88 10.12 -3.13
CA ALA A 147 23.06 10.69 -2.51
C ALA A 147 24.30 10.65 -3.44
N THR A 148 24.41 9.62 -4.27
CA THR A 148 25.50 9.48 -5.26
C THR A 148 25.39 10.42 -6.45
N LYS A 149 24.30 11.18 -6.61
CA LYS A 149 24.18 12.19 -7.68
C LYS A 149 25.16 13.36 -7.49
N ASP A 150 25.54 13.69 -6.26
CA ASP A 150 26.56 14.69 -5.99
C ASP A 150 27.95 14.01 -5.85
N PRO A 151 28.89 14.24 -6.79
CA PRO A 151 30.21 13.61 -6.75
C PRO A 151 31.07 14.05 -5.56
N ARG A 152 30.71 15.14 -4.87
CA ARG A 152 31.43 15.61 -3.66
C ARG A 152 31.02 14.83 -2.41
N VAL A 153 29.87 14.17 -2.45
CA VAL A 153 29.28 13.48 -1.30
C VAL A 153 29.60 12.00 -1.36
N LYS A 154 30.49 11.54 -0.47
CA LYS A 154 30.73 10.11 -0.28
C LYS A 154 29.56 9.47 0.47
N SER A 155 28.97 8.45 -0.12
CA SER A 155 27.88 7.67 0.47
C SER A 155 28.07 6.17 0.26
N PHE A 156 27.66 5.38 1.24
CA PHE A 156 27.71 3.91 1.18
C PHE A 156 26.74 3.28 2.19
N ILE A 157 26.36 2.03 1.94
CA ILE A 157 25.51 1.23 2.85
C ILE A 157 26.41 0.27 3.64
N ASN A 158 26.21 0.21 4.95
CA ASN A 158 26.87 -0.79 5.81
C ASN A 158 25.86 -1.35 6.81
N GLY A 159 25.54 -2.64 6.67
CA GLY A 159 24.47 -3.30 7.42
C GLY A 159 23.10 -2.70 7.08
N ASP A 160 22.37 -2.27 8.12
CA ASP A 160 21.01 -1.70 7.98
C ASP A 160 21.01 -0.16 8.04
N LYS A 161 22.13 0.50 7.70
CA LYS A 161 22.30 1.95 7.75
C LYS A 161 22.96 2.49 6.48
N LEU A 162 22.49 3.66 6.05
CA LEU A 162 23.08 4.47 4.98
C LEU A 162 23.99 5.54 5.59
N PHE A 163 25.23 5.65 5.13
CA PHE A 163 26.17 6.67 5.57
C PHE A 163 26.35 7.73 4.48
N VAL A 164 26.18 9.01 4.83
CA VAL A 164 26.32 10.17 3.93
C VAL A 164 27.10 11.27 4.66
N VAL A 165 28.29 11.64 4.17
CA VAL A 165 29.16 12.67 4.78
C VAL A 165 29.29 12.51 6.32
N SER A 166 29.65 11.30 6.76
CA SER A 166 29.82 10.94 8.18
C SER A 166 28.56 10.91 9.04
N LYS A 167 27.36 11.14 8.48
CA LYS A 167 26.07 10.91 9.18
C LYS A 167 25.50 9.56 8.80
N SER A 168 24.96 8.84 9.77
CA SER A 168 24.27 7.56 9.55
C SER A 168 22.75 7.74 9.60
N HIS A 169 22.06 7.17 8.63
CA HIS A 169 20.60 7.20 8.52
C HIS A 169 20.04 5.78 8.56
N ASN A 170 19.01 5.57 9.37
CA ASN A 170 18.27 4.31 9.40
C ASN A 170 17.03 4.37 8.48
N VAL A 171 16.41 3.22 8.21
CA VAL A 171 15.25 3.12 7.31
C VAL A 171 14.04 3.94 7.78
N GLN A 172 13.81 4.04 9.08
CA GLN A 172 12.69 4.82 9.65
C GLN A 172 12.86 6.33 9.41
N GLN A 173 14.09 6.84 9.53
CA GLN A 173 14.41 8.22 9.21
C GLN A 173 14.21 8.50 7.73
N LEU A 174 14.70 7.61 6.86
CA LEU A 174 14.61 7.77 5.40
C LEU A 174 13.16 7.77 4.89
N THR A 175 12.32 6.87 5.39
CA THR A 175 10.88 6.83 5.05
C THR A 175 10.10 8.04 5.52
N THR A 176 10.58 8.74 6.56
CA THR A 176 9.97 10.01 7.00
C THR A 176 10.30 11.15 6.03
N PHE A 177 11.47 11.11 5.38
CA PHE A 177 11.87 12.14 4.40
C PHE A 177 11.09 12.02 3.08
N THR A 178 10.80 10.81 2.61
CA THR A 178 10.03 10.62 1.37
C THR A 178 8.61 11.18 1.51
N LYS A 179 7.90 10.85 2.59
CA LYS A 179 6.53 11.36 2.84
C LYS A 179 6.46 12.88 2.85
N LYS A 180 7.42 13.56 3.48
CA LYS A 180 7.46 15.03 3.51
C LYS A 180 7.69 15.67 2.15
N ASN A 181 8.47 15.04 1.29
CA ASN A 181 8.71 15.56 -0.06
C ASN A 181 7.49 15.39 -0.98
N ASP A 182 6.72 14.31 -0.79
CA ASP A 182 5.50 14.08 -1.55
C ASP A 182 4.41 15.09 -1.17
N GLU A 183 4.28 15.41 0.12
CA GLU A 183 3.31 16.42 0.61
C GLU A 183 3.64 17.84 0.08
N CYS A 184 4.93 18.20 -0.01
CA CYS A 184 5.37 19.54 -0.43
C CYS A 184 5.17 19.81 -1.94
N ASN A 185 5.04 18.77 -2.77
CA ASN A 185 4.79 18.93 -4.22
C ASN A 185 3.30 19.07 -4.58
N THR A 186 2.39 18.96 -3.60
CA THR A 186 0.93 19.01 -3.84
C THR A 186 0.30 20.39 -3.70
N GLU A 187 1.04 21.40 -3.23
CA GLU A 187 0.47 22.74 -2.94
C GLU A 187 0.63 23.79 -4.06
N VAL A 188 1.12 23.43 -5.25
CA VAL A 188 1.33 24.42 -6.34
C VAL A 188 0.65 24.00 -7.65
N ILE A 189 -0.63 23.62 -7.62
CA ILE A 189 -1.49 23.69 -8.81
C ILE A 189 -2.91 24.04 -8.37
N GLY A 190 -3.26 25.34 -8.40
CA GLY A 190 -4.65 25.75 -8.43
C GLY A 190 -4.94 27.02 -7.64
N LEU A 191 -4.92 28.17 -8.33
CA LEU A 191 -6.10 29.01 -8.59
C LEU A 191 -5.67 30.47 -8.87
N ASP A 192 -5.07 30.69 -10.03
CA ASP A 192 -5.21 31.97 -10.72
C ASP A 192 -6.26 31.77 -11.82
N GLY A 193 -7.52 31.70 -11.39
CA GLY A 193 -8.69 31.71 -12.25
C GLY A 193 -9.41 33.04 -12.04
N GLU A 194 -9.20 33.95 -13.00
CA GLU A 194 -9.87 35.24 -13.14
C GLU A 194 -11.39 35.15 -12.89
N LEU A 195 -11.91 36.09 -12.08
CA LEU A 195 -13.20 36.76 -12.29
C LEU A 195 -13.23 38.06 -11.49
#